data_AF-A0A7W1SC88-F1
#
_entry.id   AF-A0A7W1SC88-F1
#
_cell.length_a   1.000
_cell.length_b   1.000
_cell.length_c   1.000
_cell.angle_alpha   90.00
_cell.angle_beta   90.00
_cell.angle_gamma   90.00
#
_symmetry.space_group_name_H-M   'P 1'
#
loop_
_entity.id
_entity.type
_entity.pdbx_description
1 polymer ?
#
loop_
_entity_poly.entity_id
_entity_poly.type
_entity_poly.pdbx_seq_one_letter_code
_entity_poly.pdbx_strand_id
1 'polypeptide(L)'
;RNDYSVGLTQYFKEYFESHGGKVVVERSFSGGGTDRDFRAQLTSIKAAQPDAIFVPGYYTEAGLIAKQARSLGIKVPLLGGDGWDSPKLSEIGGSAIEGSFFSTHFSPKDTNPKVQDFVKKYQEKFKTMPDGMAPLGYDAMMVLAQAINTAGSTDGPKIRDALAAVKDYDGVTGRITIDSKRNATKAAVVLKVNAKGNDFVSSVAP
;
A
#
# COMPACT_ATOMS: atom_id res chain seq x y z
N ARG A 1 2.93 -4.01 16.53
CA ARG A 1 3.07 -5.42 16.16
C ARG A 1 1.68 -5.94 15.81
N ASN A 2 1.49 -6.30 14.55
CA ASN A 2 0.34 -7.03 14.02
C ASN A 2 0.86 -7.86 12.84
N ASP A 3 0.10 -8.87 12.39
CA ASP A 3 0.60 -9.84 11.40
C ASP A 3 0.99 -9.18 10.07
N TYR A 4 0.22 -8.19 9.62
CA TYR A 4 0.53 -7.39 8.44
C TYR A 4 1.90 -6.71 8.55
N SER A 5 2.12 -5.95 9.63
CA SER A 5 3.35 -5.21 9.89
C SER A 5 4.56 -6.14 10.03
N VAL A 6 4.38 -7.27 10.71
CA VAL A 6 5.47 -8.24 10.96
C VAL A 6 5.87 -8.90 9.64
N GLY A 7 4.90 -9.40 8.87
CA GLY A 7 5.18 -10.02 7.57
C GLY A 7 5.82 -9.04 6.59
N LEU A 8 5.30 -7.82 6.49
CA LEU A 8 5.85 -6.80 5.60
C LEU A 8 7.27 -6.37 6.01
N THR A 9 7.56 -6.29 7.31
CA THR A 9 8.93 -6.04 7.81
C THR A 9 9.88 -7.15 7.36
N GLN A 10 9.47 -8.40 7.51
CA GLN A 10 10.28 -9.55 7.14
C GLN A 10 10.62 -9.54 5.64
N TYR A 11 9.61 -9.46 4.77
CA TYR A 11 9.84 -9.46 3.32
C TYR A 11 10.63 -8.24 2.84
N PHE A 12 10.38 -7.05 3.42
CA PHE A 12 11.16 -5.87 3.11
C PHE A 12 12.63 -6.08 3.44
N LYS A 13 12.94 -6.58 4.64
CA LYS A 13 14.32 -6.81 5.08
C LYS A 13 15.02 -7.84 4.19
N GLU A 14 14.40 -8.99 3.95
CA GLU A 14 14.95 -10.04 3.09
C GLU A 14 15.26 -9.50 1.68
N TYR A 15 14.31 -8.76 1.08
CA TYR A 15 14.52 -8.17 -0.23
C TYR A 15 15.59 -7.07 -0.22
N PHE A 16 15.54 -6.15 0.75
CA PHE A 16 16.47 -5.03 0.82
C PHE A 16 17.91 -5.48 1.04
N GLU A 17 18.13 -6.43 1.96
CA GLU A 17 19.46 -6.97 2.26
C GLU A 17 20.02 -7.82 1.10
N SER A 18 19.18 -8.62 0.43
CA SER A 18 19.62 -9.39 -0.76
C SER A 18 20.00 -8.51 -1.95
N HIS A 19 19.56 -7.25 -1.97
CA HIS A 19 19.91 -6.27 -3.01
C HIS A 19 20.97 -5.26 -2.54
N GLY A 20 21.74 -5.59 -1.49
CA GLY A 20 22.88 -4.79 -1.02
C GLY A 20 22.52 -3.65 -0.07
N GLY A 21 21.24 -3.50 0.28
CA GLY A 21 20.81 -2.63 1.38
C GLY A 21 21.24 -3.17 2.75
N LYS A 22 21.17 -2.33 3.78
CA LYS A 22 21.49 -2.71 5.16
C LYS A 22 20.45 -2.18 6.13
N VAL A 23 19.86 -3.06 6.93
CA VAL A 23 19.01 -2.67 8.07
C VAL A 23 19.91 -2.32 9.25
N VAL A 24 20.17 -1.02 9.45
CA VAL A 24 21.10 -0.54 10.49
C VAL A 24 20.52 -0.58 11.90
N VAL A 25 19.20 -0.57 12.03
CA VAL A 25 18.49 -0.66 13.31
C VAL A 25 17.04 -1.06 13.07
N GLU A 26 16.49 -1.89 13.96
CA GLU A 26 15.09 -2.29 13.95
C GLU A 26 14.44 -1.96 15.30
N ARG A 27 13.25 -1.35 15.27
CA ARG A 27 12.46 -1.04 16.47
C ARG A 27 11.00 -1.41 16.23
N SER A 28 10.34 -1.85 17.30
CA SER A 28 8.92 -2.17 17.29
C SER A 28 8.11 -1.13 18.06
N PHE A 29 6.85 -1.01 17.69
CA PHE A 29 5.80 -0.29 18.43
C PHE A 29 4.54 -1.15 18.51
N SER A 30 3.62 -0.83 19.41
CA SER A 30 2.32 -1.50 19.51
C SER A 30 1.35 -0.91 18.48
N GLY A 31 0.63 -1.76 17.75
CA GLY A 31 -0.28 -1.31 16.69
C GLY A 31 -1.69 -1.00 17.22
N GLY A 32 -2.58 -0.61 16.31
CA GLY A 32 -4.01 -0.44 16.62
C GLY A 32 -4.35 0.87 17.34
N GLY A 33 -3.52 1.91 17.18
CA GLY A 33 -3.71 3.21 17.81
C GLY A 33 -3.40 3.27 19.30
N THR A 34 -2.87 2.18 19.88
CA THR A 34 -2.56 2.09 21.32
C THR A 34 -1.26 2.81 21.68
N ASP A 35 -0.27 2.77 20.80
CA ASP A 35 0.98 3.52 20.96
C ASP A 35 0.84 4.90 20.32
N ARG A 36 1.29 5.93 21.04
CA ARG A 36 1.23 7.33 20.59
C ARG A 36 2.56 8.06 20.76
N ASP A 37 3.56 7.44 21.40
CA ASP A 37 4.87 8.04 21.65
C ASP A 37 5.99 7.11 21.17
N PHE A 38 6.62 7.53 20.08
CA PHE A 38 7.64 6.78 19.37
C PHE A 38 9.03 7.37 19.61
N ARG A 39 9.19 8.34 20.52
CA ARG A 39 10.44 9.09 20.70
C ARG A 39 11.61 8.20 21.13
N ALA A 40 11.37 7.17 21.93
CA ALA A 40 12.42 6.24 22.35
C ALA A 40 12.99 5.44 21.16
N GLN A 41 12.09 4.90 20.33
CA GLN A 41 12.43 4.19 19.10
C GLN A 41 13.15 5.14 18.13
N LEU A 42 12.60 6.34 17.91
CA LEU A 42 13.14 7.35 17.01
C LEU A 42 14.51 7.88 17.46
N THR A 43 14.75 8.01 18.77
CA THR A 43 16.08 8.38 19.29
C THR A 43 17.12 7.33 18.93
N SER A 44 16.77 6.05 19.10
CA SER A 44 17.64 4.96 18.67
C SER A 44 17.83 4.91 17.16
N ILE A 45 16.79 5.24 16.39
CA ILE A 45 16.87 5.29 14.93
C ILE A 45 17.80 6.43 14.49
N LYS A 46 17.67 7.61 15.09
CA LYS A 46 18.54 8.77 14.82
C LYS A 46 20.01 8.44 15.07
N ALA A 47 20.32 7.74 16.16
CA ALA A 47 21.69 7.35 16.50
C ALA A 47 22.33 6.41 15.47
N ALA A 48 21.52 5.62 14.76
CA ALA A 48 21.99 4.72 13.69
C ALA A 48 22.21 5.42 12.34
N GLN A 49 21.87 6.71 12.22
CA GLN A 49 22.05 7.54 11.02
C GLN A 49 21.58 6.88 9.71
N PRO A 50 20.32 6.42 9.62
CA PRO A 50 19.81 5.77 8.40
C PRO A 50 19.56 6.78 7.28
N ASP A 51 19.58 6.31 6.03
CA ASP A 51 19.22 7.11 4.84
C ASP A 51 17.70 7.21 4.60
N ALA A 52 16.92 6.29 5.17
CA ALA A 52 15.46 6.25 5.14
C ALA A 52 14.92 5.41 6.31
N ILE A 53 13.64 5.58 6.64
CA ILE A 53 12.98 4.78 7.69
C ILE A 53 11.76 4.09 7.10
N PHE A 54 11.78 2.76 7.09
CA PHE A 54 10.61 1.97 6.73
C PHE A 54 9.68 1.78 7.93
N VAL A 55 8.41 2.15 7.77
CA VAL A 55 7.36 2.10 8.79
C VAL A 55 6.18 1.28 8.23
N PRO A 56 6.23 -0.06 8.35
CA PRO A 56 5.19 -0.96 7.87
C PRO A 56 3.98 -0.95 8.83
N GLY A 57 3.36 0.21 9.04
CA GLY A 57 2.21 0.41 9.91
C GLY A 57 1.03 1.04 9.17
N TYR A 58 0.06 1.55 9.94
CA TYR A 58 -1.10 2.23 9.39
C TYR A 58 -0.96 3.76 9.48
N TYR A 59 -1.80 4.47 8.74
CA TYR A 59 -1.76 5.92 8.59
C TYR A 59 -1.71 6.71 9.92
N THR A 60 -2.35 6.20 10.99
CA THR A 60 -2.37 6.86 12.30
C THR A 60 -0.99 6.93 12.92
N GLU A 61 -0.33 5.78 13.08
CA GLU A 61 1.02 5.72 13.65
C GLU A 61 2.03 6.37 12.70
N ALA A 62 1.90 6.16 11.38
CA ALA A 62 2.77 6.78 10.40
C ALA A 62 2.79 8.32 10.51
N GLY A 63 1.62 8.96 10.60
CA GLY A 63 1.52 10.41 10.76
C GLY A 63 2.12 10.91 12.09
N LEU A 64 1.89 10.19 13.20
CA LEU A 64 2.45 10.52 14.50
C LEU A 64 3.98 10.35 14.53
N ILE A 65 4.48 9.23 13.98
CA ILE A 65 5.90 8.94 13.81
C ILE A 65 6.56 10.05 12.98
N ALA A 66 5.93 10.49 11.89
CA ALA A 66 6.46 11.58 11.07
C ALA A 66 6.64 12.87 11.87
N LYS A 67 5.59 13.31 12.60
CA LYS A 67 5.67 14.51 13.44
C LYS A 67 6.79 14.42 14.47
N GLN A 68 6.90 13.28 15.15
CA GLN A 68 7.91 13.07 16.19
C GLN A 68 9.33 12.91 15.61
N ALA A 69 9.47 12.30 14.43
CA ALA A 69 10.75 12.18 13.74
C ALA A 69 11.29 13.57 13.38
N ARG A 70 10.43 14.43 12.82
CA ARG A 70 10.81 15.80 12.47
C ARG A 70 11.15 16.65 13.70
N SER A 71 10.42 16.52 14.81
CA SER A 71 10.75 17.24 16.05
C SER A 71 12.10 16.82 16.65
N LEU A 72 12.53 15.57 16.41
CA LEU A 72 13.86 15.07 16.77
C LEU A 72 14.95 15.41 15.72
N GLY A 73 14.60 16.15 14.67
CA GLY A 73 15.54 16.56 13.61
C GLY A 73 15.87 15.46 12.59
N ILE A 74 15.13 14.36 12.58
CA ILE A 74 15.26 13.30 11.57
C ILE A 74 14.57 13.79 10.30
N LYS A 75 15.33 14.01 9.22
CA LYS A 75 14.82 14.58 7.96
C LYS A 75 14.75 13.59 6.80
N VAL A 76 15.25 12.38 6.99
CA VAL A 76 15.24 11.36 5.94
C VAL A 76 13.82 10.98 5.52
N PRO A 77 13.62 10.50 4.29
CA PRO A 77 12.34 10.01 3.82
C PRO A 77 11.82 8.89 4.72
N LEU A 78 10.51 8.91 4.96
CA LEU A 78 9.81 7.77 5.53
C LEU A 78 9.23 6.95 4.39
N LEU A 79 9.25 5.63 4.55
CA LEU A 79 8.77 4.66 3.58
C LEU A 79 7.66 3.82 4.24
N GLY A 80 6.57 3.56 3.53
CA GLY A 80 5.42 2.83 4.06
C GLY A 80 4.85 1.78 3.10
N GLY A 81 3.95 0.96 3.63
CA GLY A 81 3.11 0.06 2.85
C GLY A 81 1.73 0.64 2.58
N ASP A 82 0.84 -0.20 2.06
CA ASP A 82 -0.54 0.15 1.69
C ASP A 82 -1.42 0.55 2.89
N GLY A 83 -1.02 0.20 4.12
CA GLY A 83 -1.66 0.68 5.35
C GLY A 83 -1.62 2.20 5.53
N TRP A 84 -0.78 2.91 4.77
CA TRP A 84 -0.72 4.37 4.74
C TRP A 84 -1.81 5.01 3.88
N ASP A 85 -2.46 4.25 3.00
CA ASP A 85 -3.35 4.77 1.96
C ASP A 85 -4.70 5.22 2.54
N SER A 86 -4.69 6.39 3.18
CA SER A 86 -5.86 7.04 3.75
C SER A 86 -5.72 8.56 3.66
N PRO A 87 -6.80 9.30 3.36
CA PRO A 87 -6.80 10.76 3.45
C PRO A 87 -6.32 11.28 4.82
N LYS A 88 -6.59 10.51 5.88
CA LYS A 88 -6.21 10.83 7.27
C LYS A 88 -4.70 10.89 7.48
N LEU A 89 -3.88 10.26 6.62
CA LEU A 89 -2.42 10.31 6.77
C LEU A 89 -1.91 11.75 6.73
N SER A 90 -2.33 12.52 5.72
CA SER A 90 -1.90 13.92 5.57
C SER A 90 -2.52 14.82 6.63
N GLU A 91 -3.74 14.55 7.09
CA GLU A 91 -4.37 15.26 8.22
C GLU A 91 -3.56 15.08 9.51
N ILE A 92 -3.13 13.84 9.80
CA ILE A 92 -2.39 13.50 11.02
C ILE A 92 -0.92 13.92 10.91
N GLY A 93 -0.26 13.68 9.78
CA GLY A 93 1.15 13.98 9.58
C GLY A 93 1.44 15.44 9.26
N GLY A 94 0.53 16.14 8.58
CA GLY A 94 0.75 17.48 8.04
C GLY A 94 2.03 17.56 7.19
N SER A 95 2.76 18.67 7.29
CA SER A 95 4.03 18.84 6.57
C SER A 95 5.12 17.85 6.99
N ALA A 96 4.97 17.14 8.11
CA ALA A 96 5.99 16.21 8.58
C ALA A 96 6.10 14.95 7.72
N ILE A 97 4.99 14.53 7.10
CA ILE A 97 4.94 13.33 6.24
C ILE A 97 5.22 13.65 4.77
N GLU A 98 5.19 14.92 4.37
CA GLU A 98 5.47 15.33 2.99
C GLU A 98 6.86 14.86 2.52
N GLY A 99 6.92 14.43 1.26
CA GLY A 99 8.15 13.89 0.67
C GLY A 99 8.45 12.43 1.06
N SER A 100 7.62 11.82 1.91
CA SER A 100 7.66 10.38 2.19
C SER A 100 7.00 9.57 1.07
N PHE A 101 7.27 8.27 1.02
CA PHE A 101 6.77 7.39 -0.03
C PHE A 101 6.06 6.18 0.56
N PHE A 102 5.09 5.63 -0.15
CA PHE A 102 4.51 4.34 0.20
C PHE A 102 4.07 3.57 -1.04
N SER A 103 4.06 2.25 -0.94
CA SER A 103 3.50 1.36 -1.96
C SER A 103 2.04 1.06 -1.67
N THR A 104 1.18 1.12 -2.67
CA THR A 104 -0.26 0.76 -2.62
C THR A 104 -0.67 0.07 -3.92
N HIS A 105 -1.97 -0.02 -4.18
CA HIS A 105 -2.58 -0.79 -5.26
C HIS A 105 -3.10 0.06 -6.41
N PHE A 106 -3.22 1.38 -6.21
CA PHE A 106 -3.95 2.27 -7.09
C PHE A 106 -3.53 3.73 -6.91
N SER A 107 -3.67 4.55 -7.95
CA SER A 107 -3.66 6.00 -7.85
C SER A 107 -4.79 6.60 -8.69
N PRO A 108 -5.64 7.47 -8.14
CA PRO A 108 -6.61 8.18 -8.97
C PRO A 108 -5.97 9.16 -9.96
N LYS A 109 -4.67 9.45 -9.80
CA LYS A 109 -3.87 10.29 -10.71
C LYS A 109 -3.15 9.49 -11.80
N ASP A 110 -3.27 8.17 -11.83
CA ASP A 110 -2.70 7.34 -12.91
C ASP A 110 -3.43 7.66 -14.23
N THR A 111 -2.68 8.05 -15.26
CA THR A 111 -3.22 8.48 -16.55
C THR A 111 -3.72 7.34 -17.43
N ASN A 112 -3.62 6.09 -16.99
CA ASN A 112 -4.22 4.95 -17.68
C ASN A 112 -5.73 5.19 -17.92
N PRO A 113 -6.22 5.11 -19.18
CA PRO A 113 -7.63 5.35 -19.50
C PRO A 113 -8.62 4.50 -18.68
N LYS A 114 -8.27 3.26 -18.33
CA LYS A 114 -9.13 2.38 -17.51
C LYS A 114 -9.26 2.89 -16.08
N VAL A 115 -8.17 3.39 -15.51
CA VAL A 115 -8.17 4.04 -14.19
C VAL A 115 -9.01 5.31 -14.25
N GLN A 116 -8.79 6.17 -15.23
CA GLN A 116 -9.53 7.43 -15.36
C GLN A 116 -11.04 7.21 -15.60
N ASP A 117 -11.42 6.21 -16.38
CA ASP A 117 -12.82 5.82 -16.56
C ASP A 117 -13.45 5.31 -15.25
N PHE A 118 -12.74 4.46 -14.50
CA PHE A 118 -13.19 4.03 -13.17
C PHE A 118 -13.37 5.21 -12.22
N VAL A 119 -12.37 6.11 -12.13
CA VAL A 119 -12.41 7.30 -11.27
C VAL A 119 -13.62 8.17 -11.62
N LYS A 120 -13.85 8.43 -12.91
CA LYS A 120 -15.00 9.21 -13.38
C LYS A 120 -16.31 8.56 -12.96
N LYS A 121 -16.52 7.27 -13.28
CA LYS A 121 -17.75 6.53 -12.93
C LYS A 121 -17.98 6.48 -11.42
N TYR A 122 -16.91 6.31 -10.65
CA TYR A 122 -16.98 6.28 -9.19
C TYR A 122 -17.42 7.64 -8.64
N GLN A 123 -16.80 8.74 -9.10
CA GLN A 123 -17.19 10.10 -8.70
C GLN A 123 -18.62 10.44 -9.11
N GLU A 124 -19.04 10.06 -10.32
CA GLU A 124 -20.42 10.30 -10.78
C GLU A 124 -21.45 9.62 -9.87
N LYS A 125 -21.16 8.40 -9.40
CA LYS A 125 -22.04 7.61 -8.54
C LYS A 125 -22.00 8.02 -7.06
N PHE A 126 -20.80 8.17 -6.51
CA PHE A 126 -20.60 8.32 -5.06
C PHE A 126 -20.25 9.75 -4.63
N LYS A 127 -20.04 10.67 -5.57
CA LYS A 127 -19.71 12.09 -5.33
C LYS A 127 -18.44 12.29 -4.49
N THR A 128 -17.53 11.32 -4.53
CA THR A 128 -16.23 11.37 -3.86
C THR A 128 -15.16 10.67 -4.71
N MET A 129 -13.89 10.93 -4.42
CA MET A 129 -12.77 10.21 -5.02
C MET A 129 -12.76 8.76 -4.52
N PRO A 130 -12.44 7.77 -5.38
CA PRO A 130 -12.15 6.43 -4.88
C PRO A 130 -10.88 6.42 -4.04
N ASP A 131 -10.91 5.70 -2.93
CA ASP A 131 -9.71 5.30 -2.20
C ASP A 131 -9.05 4.08 -2.85
N GLY A 132 -7.95 3.58 -2.28
CA GLY A 132 -7.26 2.39 -2.79
C GLY A 132 -8.08 1.09 -2.70
N MET A 133 -9.12 1.03 -1.86
CA MET A 133 -9.91 -0.19 -1.62
C MET A 133 -11.07 -0.34 -2.60
N ALA A 134 -11.70 0.76 -3.01
CA ALA A 134 -12.77 0.76 -3.99
C ALA A 134 -12.44 0.02 -5.32
N PRO A 135 -11.31 0.30 -6.01
CA PRO A 135 -10.97 -0.39 -7.24
C PRO A 135 -10.55 -1.85 -7.02
N LEU A 136 -9.99 -2.20 -5.85
CA LEU A 136 -9.70 -3.59 -5.49
C LEU A 136 -11.00 -4.40 -5.37
N GLY A 137 -12.02 -3.86 -4.70
CA GLY A 137 -13.33 -4.51 -4.61
C GLY A 137 -14.02 -4.66 -5.96
N TYR A 138 -13.88 -3.66 -6.83
CA TYR A 138 -14.36 -3.71 -8.21
C TYR A 138 -13.68 -4.84 -9.00
N ASP A 139 -12.35 -4.87 -9.03
CA ASP A 139 -11.59 -5.90 -9.74
C ASP A 139 -11.87 -7.30 -9.20
N ALA A 140 -11.98 -7.47 -7.89
CA ALA A 140 -12.31 -8.75 -7.27
C ALA A 140 -13.66 -9.30 -7.76
N MET A 141 -14.69 -8.45 -7.83
CA MET A 141 -16.00 -8.84 -8.36
C MET A 141 -15.95 -9.17 -9.84
N MET A 142 -15.19 -8.41 -10.63
CA MET A 142 -15.08 -8.63 -12.06
C MET A 142 -14.31 -9.91 -12.40
N VAL A 143 -13.24 -10.21 -11.67
CA VAL A 143 -12.50 -11.49 -11.76
C VAL A 143 -13.41 -12.66 -11.39
N LEU A 144 -14.21 -12.53 -10.32
CA LEU A 144 -15.19 -13.55 -9.94
C LEU A 144 -16.24 -13.77 -11.05
N ALA A 145 -16.77 -12.70 -11.64
CA ALA A 145 -17.75 -12.78 -12.73
C ALA A 145 -17.16 -13.49 -13.95
N GLN A 146 -15.90 -13.20 -14.33
CA GLN A 146 -15.21 -13.91 -15.41
C GLN A 146 -15.07 -15.41 -15.10
N ALA A 147 -14.70 -15.75 -13.86
CA ALA A 147 -14.55 -17.14 -13.45
C ALA A 147 -15.88 -17.90 -13.49
N ILE A 148 -16.97 -17.28 -13.02
CA ILE A 148 -18.33 -17.85 -13.11
C ILE A 148 -18.72 -18.10 -14.58
N ASN A 149 -18.49 -17.12 -15.46
CA ASN A 149 -18.78 -17.26 -16.90
C ASN A 149 -17.96 -18.38 -17.54
N THR A 150 -16.68 -18.50 -17.16
CA THR A 150 -15.77 -19.55 -17.66
C THR A 150 -16.19 -20.94 -17.14
N ALA A 151 -16.63 -21.03 -15.89
CA ALA A 151 -17.14 -22.26 -15.29
C ALA A 151 -18.49 -22.69 -15.88
N GLY A 152 -19.26 -21.76 -16.45
CA GLY A 152 -20.63 -22.00 -16.93
C GLY A 152 -21.56 -22.52 -15.81
N SER A 153 -21.25 -22.20 -14.55
CA SER A 153 -21.92 -22.76 -13.38
C SER A 153 -21.75 -21.85 -12.15
N THR A 154 -22.68 -21.96 -11.22
CA THR A 154 -22.61 -21.38 -9.87
C THR A 154 -22.05 -22.37 -8.83
N ASP A 155 -21.61 -23.57 -9.24
CA ASP A 155 -21.00 -24.57 -8.36
C ASP A 155 -19.65 -24.08 -7.83
N GLY A 156 -19.52 -23.98 -6.50
CA GLY A 156 -18.31 -23.47 -5.83
C GLY A 156 -16.99 -24.11 -6.30
N PRO A 157 -16.87 -25.46 -6.40
CA PRO A 157 -15.66 -26.10 -6.89
C PRO A 157 -15.30 -25.71 -8.33
N LYS A 158 -16.30 -25.57 -9.23
CA LYS A 158 -16.04 -25.18 -10.62
C LYS A 158 -15.56 -23.72 -10.71
N ILE A 159 -16.15 -22.84 -9.91
CA ILE A 159 -15.72 -21.43 -9.83
C ILE A 159 -14.29 -21.34 -9.26
N ARG A 160 -13.98 -22.12 -8.21
CA ARG A 160 -12.62 -22.17 -7.62
C ARG A 160 -11.59 -22.53 -8.69
N ASP A 161 -11.86 -23.55 -9.50
CA ASP A 161 -10.94 -24.02 -10.52
C ASP A 161 -10.80 -22.99 -11.65
N ALA A 162 -11.90 -22.34 -12.05
CA ALA A 162 -11.89 -21.26 -13.02
C ALA A 162 -11.12 -20.02 -12.51
N LEU A 163 -11.25 -19.66 -11.23
CA LEU A 163 -10.48 -18.58 -10.60
C LEU A 163 -8.98 -18.85 -10.65
N ALA A 164 -8.55 -20.08 -10.35
CA ALA A 164 -7.14 -20.47 -10.42
C ALA A 164 -6.55 -20.42 -11.84
N ALA A 165 -7.41 -20.44 -12.87
CA ALA A 165 -7.03 -20.33 -14.27
C ALA A 165 -6.98 -18.88 -14.79
N VAL A 166 -7.38 -17.88 -13.99
CA VAL A 166 -7.36 -16.47 -14.41
C VAL A 166 -5.91 -16.00 -14.61
N LYS A 167 -5.60 -15.59 -15.85
CA LYS A 167 -4.32 -15.02 -16.27
C LYS A 167 -4.54 -13.68 -16.95
N ASP A 168 -3.66 -12.74 -16.65
CA ASP A 168 -3.55 -11.43 -17.30
C ASP A 168 -4.88 -10.68 -17.44
N TYR A 169 -5.76 -10.82 -16.44
CA TYR A 169 -7.01 -10.07 -16.40
C TYR A 169 -6.71 -8.58 -16.33
N ASP A 170 -7.17 -7.82 -17.31
CA ASP A 170 -6.93 -6.39 -17.41
C ASP A 170 -7.85 -5.61 -16.45
N GLY A 171 -7.45 -5.53 -15.19
CA GLY A 171 -8.18 -4.85 -14.11
C GLY A 171 -7.86 -3.35 -14.02
N VAL A 172 -8.65 -2.63 -13.24
CA VAL A 172 -8.42 -1.21 -12.91
C VAL A 172 -7.12 -1.04 -12.13
N THR A 173 -6.79 -1.98 -11.26
CA THR A 173 -5.59 -1.97 -10.40
C THR A 173 -4.38 -2.66 -11.05
N GLY A 174 -4.39 -2.81 -12.37
CA GLY A 174 -3.36 -3.44 -13.18
C GLY A 174 -3.76 -4.81 -13.71
N ARG A 175 -2.84 -5.47 -14.42
CA ARG A 175 -3.03 -6.86 -14.86
C ARG A 175 -2.99 -7.79 -13.65
N ILE A 176 -4.00 -8.66 -13.55
CA ILE A 176 -4.19 -9.58 -12.44
C ILE A 176 -4.06 -11.01 -12.96
N THR A 177 -3.11 -11.74 -12.38
CA THR A 177 -2.98 -13.18 -12.54
C THR A 177 -3.21 -13.85 -11.20
N ILE A 178 -4.06 -14.89 -11.16
CA ILE A 178 -4.20 -15.73 -9.98
C ILE A 178 -3.16 -16.85 -10.06
N ASP A 179 -2.28 -16.92 -9.06
CA ASP A 179 -1.24 -17.94 -8.98
C ASP A 179 -1.78 -19.29 -8.45
N SER A 180 -0.93 -20.31 -8.44
CA SER A 180 -1.28 -21.66 -7.96
C SER A 180 -1.63 -21.71 -6.46
N LYS A 181 -1.23 -20.71 -5.69
CA LYS A 181 -1.56 -20.55 -4.26
C LYS A 181 -2.82 -19.69 -4.06
N ARG A 182 -3.43 -19.21 -5.14
CA ARG A 182 -4.59 -18.30 -5.19
C ARG A 182 -4.27 -16.87 -4.74
N ASN A 183 -3.02 -16.44 -4.88
CA ASN A 183 -2.65 -15.03 -4.73
C ASN A 183 -2.92 -14.29 -6.03
N ALA A 184 -3.38 -13.04 -5.92
CA ALA A 184 -3.42 -12.12 -7.04
C ALA A 184 -2.03 -11.49 -7.24
N THR A 185 -1.33 -11.91 -8.27
CA THR A 185 -0.08 -11.29 -8.74
C THR A 185 -0.42 -10.11 -9.64
N LYS A 186 -0.01 -8.91 -9.22
CA LYS A 186 -0.24 -7.65 -9.95
C LYS A 186 0.82 -6.61 -9.57
N ALA A 187 0.90 -5.54 -10.34
CA ALA A 187 1.83 -4.44 -10.05
C ALA A 187 1.45 -3.70 -8.74
N ALA A 188 2.48 -3.26 -8.02
CA ALA A 188 2.35 -2.29 -6.93
C ALA A 188 2.50 -0.87 -7.48
N VAL A 189 1.82 0.10 -6.88
CA VAL A 189 1.92 1.53 -7.20
C VAL A 189 2.72 2.23 -6.12
N VAL A 190 3.74 3.00 -6.49
CA VAL A 190 4.50 3.84 -5.56
C VAL A 190 3.96 5.26 -5.62
N LEU A 191 3.61 5.78 -4.45
CA LEU A 191 3.11 7.14 -4.28
C LEU A 191 4.06 7.97 -3.43
N LYS A 192 4.15 9.26 -3.74
CA LYS A 192 4.82 10.27 -2.92
C LYS A 192 3.77 11.11 -2.19
N VAL A 193 3.93 11.26 -0.88
CA VAL A 193 3.02 12.07 -0.06
C VAL A 193 3.28 13.56 -0.30
N ASN A 194 2.19 14.30 -0.55
CA ASN A 194 2.19 15.74 -0.79
C ASN A 194 0.98 16.39 -0.07
N ALA A 195 1.12 17.66 0.32
CA ALA A 195 0.09 18.47 0.97
C ALA A 195 -1.27 18.44 0.24
N LYS A 196 -1.26 18.34 -1.09
CA LYS A 196 -2.44 18.37 -1.96
C LYS A 196 -2.94 16.98 -2.38
N GLY A 197 -2.53 15.95 -1.66
CA GLY A 197 -2.82 14.55 -1.97
C GLY A 197 -1.68 13.87 -2.73
N ASN A 198 -1.63 12.54 -2.62
CA ASN A 198 -0.47 11.75 -3.05
C ASN A 198 -0.22 11.83 -4.56
N ASP A 199 1.04 11.94 -4.96
CA ASP A 199 1.47 11.97 -6.35
C ASP A 199 1.89 10.57 -6.82
N PHE A 200 1.46 10.18 -8.01
CA PHE A 200 1.91 8.95 -8.65
C PHE A 200 3.40 9.06 -9.01
N VAL A 201 4.19 8.06 -8.62
CA VAL A 201 5.62 8.00 -8.94
C VAL A 201 5.89 6.96 -10.02
N SER A 202 5.47 5.71 -9.77
CA SER A 202 5.69 4.60 -10.68
C SER A 202 4.81 3.40 -10.33
N SER A 203 4.73 2.45 -11.24
CA SER A 203 4.18 1.12 -11.00
C SER A 203 5.29 0.08 -11.14
N VAL A 204 5.41 -0.81 -10.17
CA VAL A 204 6.43 -1.86 -10.12
C VAL A 204 5.73 -3.19 -10.37
N ALA A 205 6.04 -3.82 -11.50
CA ALA A 205 5.56 -5.16 -11.82
C ALA A 205 6.24 -6.20 -10.91
N PRO A 206 5.52 -7.28 -10.54
CA PRO A 206 6.07 -8.40 -9.79
C PRO A 206 7.11 -9.19 -10.60
#